data_AF-A0AAP3SJJ8-F1
#
_entry.id   AF-A0AAP3SJJ8-F1
#
_cell.length_a   1.000
_cell.length_b   1.000
_cell.length_c   1.000
_cell.angle_alpha   90.00
_cell.angle_beta   90.00
_cell.angle_gamma   90.00
#
_symmetry.space_group_name_H-M   'P 1'
#
loop_
_entity.id
_entity.type
_entity.pdbx_description
1 polymer ?
#
loop_
_entity_poly.entity_id
_entity_poly.type
_entity_poly.pdbx_seq_one_letter_code
_entity_poly.pdbx_strand_id
1 'polypeptide(L)'
;MYPSETVSMSFRFSGKALQWLHGTTTDDGGKETSNFTLFDDLLSGMALASCEGSGFRRPLVLSAGQAQYSEKQLSSRWNMGRKRVRNLLATLTELRLIDTHRSRVASVMTFPCLLEWETTDGGIISNPLLS
;
A
#
# COMPACT_ATOMS: atom_id res chain seq x y z
N MET A 1 7.23 -8.40 -5.70
CA MET A 1 7.11 -9.86 -5.47
C MET A 1 5.71 -10.03 -4.89
N TYR A 2 4.81 -10.69 -5.61
CA TYR A 2 3.42 -10.86 -5.19
C TYR A 2 3.35 -11.54 -3.81
N PRO A 3 2.37 -11.20 -2.94
CA PRO A 3 2.08 -12.03 -1.79
C PRO A 3 1.72 -13.43 -2.29
N SER A 4 2.43 -14.46 -1.83
CA SER A 4 2.26 -15.86 -2.25
C SER A 4 0.91 -16.49 -1.86
N GLU A 5 -0.03 -15.68 -1.37
CA GLU A 5 -1.27 -16.07 -0.72
C GLU A 5 -2.52 -15.44 -1.38
N THR A 6 -2.36 -14.75 -2.52
CA THR A 6 -3.48 -14.23 -3.33
C THR A 6 -3.43 -14.72 -4.77
N VAL A 7 -4.58 -15.17 -5.27
CA VAL A 7 -4.75 -15.67 -6.64
C VAL A 7 -5.13 -14.52 -7.58
N SER A 8 -6.02 -13.63 -7.15
CA SER A 8 -6.47 -12.48 -7.94
C SER A 8 -6.90 -11.30 -7.04
N MET A 9 -6.95 -10.09 -7.60
CA MET A 9 -7.39 -8.86 -6.92
C MET A 9 -8.17 -7.96 -7.90
N SER A 10 -9.30 -7.41 -7.45
CA SER A 10 -10.12 -6.49 -8.25
C SER A 10 -9.92 -5.05 -7.77
N PHE A 11 -9.60 -4.13 -8.69
CA PHE A 11 -9.37 -2.73 -8.37
C PHE A 11 -10.33 -1.79 -9.09
N ARG A 12 -10.63 -0.66 -8.45
CA ARG A 12 -11.31 0.49 -9.04
C ARG A 12 -10.39 1.71 -8.98
N PHE A 13 -9.99 2.18 -10.16
CA PHE A 13 -9.19 3.40 -10.30
C PHE A 13 -10.02 4.51 -10.92
N SER A 14 -9.79 5.75 -10.47
CA SER A 14 -10.18 6.91 -11.27
C SER A 14 -9.27 7.04 -12.48
N GLY A 15 -9.71 7.72 -13.54
CA GLY A 15 -8.86 8.00 -14.70
C GLY A 15 -7.56 8.72 -14.33
N LYS A 16 -7.61 9.64 -13.36
CA LYS A 16 -6.42 10.34 -12.83
C LYS A 16 -5.46 9.38 -12.12
N ALA A 17 -5.99 8.48 -11.30
CA ALA A 17 -5.19 7.48 -10.60
C ALA A 17 -4.50 6.54 -11.59
N LEU A 18 -5.23 6.06 -12.60
CA LEU A 18 -4.69 5.21 -13.64
C LEU A 18 -3.58 5.93 -14.43
N GLN A 19 -3.83 7.18 -14.87
CA GLN A 19 -2.82 7.98 -15.56
C GLN A 19 -1.55 8.17 -14.72
N TRP A 20 -1.71 8.43 -13.41
CA TRP A 20 -0.56 8.56 -12.52
C TRP A 20 0.21 7.24 -12.37
N LEU A 21 -0.48 6.11 -12.25
CA LEU A 21 0.15 4.77 -12.14
C LEU A 21 0.97 4.40 -13.39
N HIS A 22 0.58 4.89 -14.58
CA HIS A 22 1.36 4.73 -15.81
C HIS A 22 2.62 5.60 -15.88
N GLY A 23 2.78 6.57 -14.98
CA GLY A 23 3.95 7.43 -14.91
C GLY A 23 5.13 6.81 -14.16
N THR A 24 6.17 7.61 -13.98
CA THR A 24 7.36 7.27 -13.20
C THR A 24 7.61 8.31 -12.11
N THR A 25 8.33 7.89 -11.06
CA THR A 25 8.89 8.76 -10.04
C THR A 25 10.40 8.54 -10.01
N THR A 26 11.16 9.62 -10.17
CA THR A 26 12.62 9.61 -10.00
C THR A 26 12.96 9.56 -8.51
N ASP A 27 13.92 8.74 -8.11
CA ASP A 27 14.46 8.73 -6.75
C ASP A 27 15.53 9.83 -6.54
N ASP A 28 16.17 9.87 -5.38
CA ASP A 28 17.19 10.89 -5.10
C ASP A 28 18.54 10.60 -5.80
N GLY A 29 18.72 9.38 -6.34
CA GLY A 29 19.86 8.97 -7.16
C GLY A 29 19.65 9.19 -8.66
N GLY A 30 18.49 9.73 -9.07
CA GLY A 30 18.16 9.95 -10.48
C GLY A 30 17.55 8.73 -11.19
N LYS A 31 17.31 7.62 -10.48
CA LYS A 31 16.70 6.42 -11.06
C LYS A 31 15.20 6.59 -11.16
N GLU A 32 14.65 6.37 -12.36
CA GLU A 32 13.20 6.33 -12.54
C GLU A 32 12.63 4.97 -12.13
N THR A 33 11.55 5.00 -11.34
CA THR A 33 10.78 3.83 -10.94
C THR A 33 9.34 4.01 -11.38
N SER A 34 8.71 2.95 -11.92
CA SER A 34 7.29 2.98 -12.27
C SER A 34 6.44 3.26 -11.02
N ASN A 35 5.46 4.15 -11.18
CA ASN A 35 4.54 4.49 -10.10
C ASN A 35 3.72 3.27 -9.66
N PHE A 36 3.40 2.37 -10.59
CA PHE A 36 2.78 1.09 -10.26
C PHE A 36 3.67 0.23 -9.36
N THR A 37 4.99 0.22 -9.56
CA THR A 37 5.92 -0.53 -8.68
C THR A 37 5.92 0.01 -7.25
N LEU A 38 5.81 1.33 -7.09
CA LEU A 38 5.73 1.94 -5.75
C LEU A 38 4.40 1.59 -5.06
N PHE A 39 3.31 1.59 -5.81
CA PHE A 39 1.99 1.15 -5.32
C PHE A 39 1.99 -0.35 -4.96
N ASP A 40 2.52 -1.22 -5.82
CA ASP A 40 2.66 -2.65 -5.60
C ASP A 40 3.51 -2.97 -4.35
N ASP A 41 4.60 -2.22 -4.13
CA ASP A 41 5.43 -2.36 -2.94
C ASP A 41 4.67 -2.01 -1.65
N LEU A 42 3.75 -1.04 -1.68
CA LEU A 42 2.85 -0.78 -0.54
C LEU A 42 1.83 -1.89 -0.37
N LEU A 43 1.18 -2.30 -1.46
CA LEU A 43 0.17 -3.35 -1.49
C LEU A 43 0.72 -4.70 -1.00
N SER A 44 1.98 -5.01 -1.29
CA SER A 44 2.64 -6.23 -0.83
C SER A 44 2.74 -6.36 0.71
N GLY A 45 2.60 -5.25 1.44
CA GLY A 45 2.55 -5.23 2.89
C GLY A 45 1.14 -5.38 3.48
N MET A 46 0.11 -5.54 2.64
CA MET A 46 -1.28 -5.66 3.07
C MET A 46 -1.55 -7.02 3.71
N ALA A 47 -2.25 -7.00 4.84
CA ALA A 47 -2.79 -8.20 5.47
C ALA A 47 -4.02 -8.70 4.70
N LEU A 48 -3.98 -9.93 4.21
CA LEU A 48 -5.08 -10.59 3.49
C LEU A 48 -6.20 -11.08 4.42
N ALA A 49 -5.83 -11.35 5.67
CA ALA A 49 -6.70 -11.71 6.77
C ALA A 49 -6.20 -11.00 8.03
N SER A 50 -7.04 -10.91 9.07
CA SER A 50 -6.64 -10.27 10.32
C SER A 50 -5.45 -11.00 10.96
N CYS A 51 -4.37 -10.28 11.25
CA CYS A 51 -3.14 -10.87 11.78
C CYS A 51 -2.40 -9.91 12.73
N GLU A 52 -1.56 -10.46 13.61
CA GLU A 52 -0.61 -9.64 14.37
C GLU A 52 0.54 -9.21 13.47
N GLY A 53 0.63 -7.91 13.17
CA GLY A 53 1.75 -7.34 12.45
C GLY A 53 3.03 -7.39 13.29
N SER A 54 3.98 -8.23 12.89
CA SER A 54 5.28 -8.41 13.56
C SER A 54 6.41 -7.53 13.01
N GLY A 55 6.17 -6.82 11.89
CA GLY A 55 7.19 -6.06 11.15
C GLY A 55 7.66 -4.75 11.80
N PHE A 56 7.07 -4.34 12.92
CA PHE A 56 7.33 -3.07 13.57
C PHE A 56 7.57 -3.24 15.07
N ARG A 57 8.19 -2.23 15.71
CA ARG A 57 8.63 -2.27 17.13
C ARG A 57 7.55 -2.68 18.15
N ARG A 58 6.27 -2.60 17.79
CA ARG A 58 5.15 -3.02 18.66
C ARG A 58 4.22 -3.91 17.85
N PRO A 59 3.83 -5.08 18.37
CA PRO A 59 2.77 -5.89 17.79
C PRO A 59 1.51 -5.04 17.65
N LEU A 60 0.94 -5.03 16.45
CA LEU A 60 -0.33 -4.36 16.17
C LEU A 60 -1.18 -5.32 15.36
N VAL A 61 -2.39 -5.58 15.84
CA VAL A 61 -3.38 -6.35 15.11
C VAL A 61 -3.82 -5.53 13.89
N LEU A 62 -3.53 -6.06 12.70
CA LEU A 62 -4.02 -5.55 11.43
C LEU A 62 -5.33 -6.24 11.10
N SER A 63 -6.32 -5.47 10.66
CA SER A 63 -7.48 -6.02 9.98
C SER A 63 -7.14 -6.36 8.53
N ALA A 64 -7.92 -7.27 7.94
CA ALA A 64 -7.82 -7.56 6.50
C ALA A 64 -7.98 -6.26 5.67
N GLY A 65 -7.12 -6.07 4.67
CA GLY A 65 -7.06 -4.86 3.86
C GLY A 65 -6.19 -3.74 4.44
N GLN A 66 -5.57 -3.92 5.62
CA GLN A 66 -4.65 -2.96 6.22
C GLN A 66 -3.18 -3.34 6.01
N ALA A 67 -2.31 -2.33 5.89
CA ALA A 67 -0.86 -2.51 5.93
C ALA A 67 -0.24 -1.55 6.96
N GLN A 68 0.79 -1.98 7.67
CA GLN A 68 1.63 -1.06 8.44
C GLN A 68 2.73 -0.47 7.56
N TYR A 69 3.12 0.77 7.84
CA TYR A 69 4.21 1.42 7.12
C TYR A 69 5.06 2.32 8.01
N SER A 70 6.28 2.61 7.55
CA SER A 70 7.16 3.60 8.15
C SER A 70 7.80 4.42 7.05
N GLU A 71 7.63 5.75 7.11
CA GLU A 71 8.31 6.65 6.18
C GLU A 71 9.84 6.48 6.23
N LYS A 72 10.42 6.05 7.36
CA LYS A 72 11.86 5.76 7.45
C LYS A 72 12.23 4.52 6.64
N GLN A 73 11.44 3.44 6.74
CA GLN A 73 11.70 2.23 5.97
C GLN A 73 11.45 2.47 4.49
N LEU A 74 10.33 3.13 4.13
CA LEU A 74 10.03 3.52 2.76
C LEU A 74 11.13 4.40 2.15
N SER A 75 11.63 5.37 2.92
CA SER A 75 12.74 6.24 2.51
C SER A 75 13.99 5.43 2.14
N SER A 76 14.31 4.41 2.94
CA SER A 76 15.42 3.50 2.65
C SER A 76 15.15 2.59 1.45
N ARG A 77 13.95 2.02 1.33
CA ARG A 77 13.59 1.08 0.24
C ARG A 77 13.51 1.78 -1.12
N TRP A 78 12.98 3.00 -1.14
CA TRP A 78 12.77 3.76 -2.37
C TRP A 78 13.91 4.69 -2.73
N ASN A 79 14.97 4.75 -1.90
CA ASN A 79 16.08 5.69 -2.08
C ASN A 79 15.59 7.15 -2.24
N MET A 80 14.65 7.54 -1.38
CA MET A 80 14.01 8.86 -1.40
C MET A 80 14.03 9.47 -0.01
N GLY A 81 14.28 10.76 0.10
CA GLY A 81 14.19 11.50 1.34
C GLY A 81 12.78 11.43 1.94
N ARG A 82 12.68 11.41 3.28
CA ARG A 82 11.39 11.29 3.99
C ARG A 82 10.35 12.34 3.59
N LYS A 83 10.77 13.56 3.22
CA LYS A 83 9.87 14.59 2.70
C LYS A 83 9.22 14.16 1.38
N ARG A 84 10.00 13.57 0.48
CA ARG A 84 9.54 13.06 -0.81
C ARG A 84 8.61 11.87 -0.64
N VAL A 85 8.97 10.92 0.22
CA VAL A 85 8.09 9.79 0.61
C VAL A 85 6.75 10.31 1.13
N ARG A 86 6.75 11.29 2.02
CA ARG A 86 5.50 11.86 2.55
C ARG A 86 4.64 12.51 1.48
N ASN A 87 5.25 13.25 0.56
CA ASN A 87 4.53 13.87 -0.56
C ASN A 87 3.96 12.80 -1.51
N LEU A 88 4.69 11.72 -1.74
CA LEU A 88 4.24 10.59 -2.55
C LEU A 88 3.04 9.90 -1.90
N LEU A 89 3.09 9.63 -0.58
CA LEU A 89 1.95 9.09 0.16
C LEU A 89 0.74 10.04 0.10
N ALA A 90 0.94 11.35 0.23
CA ALA A 90 -0.13 12.33 0.09
C ALA A 90 -0.77 12.32 -1.30
N THR A 91 0.04 12.16 -2.36
CA THR A 91 -0.43 12.05 -3.75
C THR A 91 -1.27 10.78 -3.93
N LEU A 92 -0.80 9.64 -3.43
CA LEU A 92 -1.54 8.37 -3.47
C LEU A 92 -2.88 8.46 -2.72
N THR A 93 -2.91 9.18 -1.59
CA THR A 93 -4.14 9.45 -0.84
C THR A 93 -5.12 10.32 -1.62
N GLU A 94 -4.64 11.40 -2.24
CA GLU A 94 -5.48 12.27 -3.08
C GLU A 94 -6.09 11.51 -4.26
N LEU A 95 -5.32 10.58 -4.84
CA LEU A 95 -5.76 9.71 -5.93
C LEU A 95 -6.69 8.57 -5.50
N ARG A 96 -6.98 8.44 -4.18
CA ARG A 96 -7.75 7.33 -3.59
C ARG A 96 -7.15 5.95 -3.89
N LEU A 97 -5.82 5.88 -4.00
CA LEU A 97 -5.11 4.61 -4.13
C LEU A 97 -4.88 3.99 -2.75
N ILE A 98 -4.53 4.83 -1.77
CA ILE A 98 -4.38 4.45 -0.37
C ILE A 98 -5.15 5.45 0.52
N ASP A 99 -5.38 5.11 1.77
CA ASP A 99 -5.55 6.10 2.84
C ASP A 99 -4.51 5.84 3.93
N THR A 100 -4.05 6.89 4.61
CA THR A 100 -3.04 6.78 5.66
C THR A 100 -3.56 7.28 7.00
N HIS A 101 -3.40 6.47 8.04
CA HIS A 101 -3.72 6.79 9.42
C HIS A 101 -2.47 6.70 10.30
N ARG A 102 -2.02 7.86 10.78
CA ARG A 102 -0.85 7.96 11.66
C ARG A 102 -1.29 8.15 13.11
N SER A 103 -0.76 7.33 14.00
CA SER A 103 -0.92 7.48 15.44
C SER A 103 0.45 7.53 16.13
N ARG A 104 0.44 7.72 17.45
CA ARG A 104 1.65 7.65 18.28
C ARG A 104 2.20 6.22 18.39
N VAL A 105 1.37 5.21 18.11
CA VAL A 105 1.69 3.78 18.30
C VAL A 105 2.12 3.14 16.98
N ALA A 106 1.41 3.45 15.90
CA ALA A 106 1.68 2.90 14.57
C ALA A 106 1.17 3.83 13.46
N SER A 107 1.71 3.64 12.25
CA SER A 107 1.15 4.19 11.02
C SER A 107 0.61 3.04 10.18
N VAL A 108 -0.68 3.11 9.89
CA VAL A 108 -1.45 2.10 9.14
C VAL A 108 -1.96 2.75 7.87
N MET A 109 -2.03 1.97 6.79
CA MET A 109 -2.67 2.37 5.55
C MET A 109 -3.72 1.35 5.13
N THR A 110 -4.66 1.81 4.32
CA THR A 110 -5.73 1.02 3.70
C THR A 110 -5.73 1.27 2.19
N PHE A 111 -6.43 0.43 1.43
CA PHE A 111 -6.46 0.48 -0.03
C PHE A 111 -7.90 0.66 -0.53
N PRO A 112 -8.45 1.90 -0.56
CA PRO A 112 -9.83 2.15 -1.00
C PRO A 112 -10.05 1.86 -2.49
N CYS A 113 -8.97 1.72 -3.29
CA CYS A 113 -9.06 1.27 -4.67
C CYS A 113 -9.23 -0.25 -4.80
N LEU A 114 -8.95 -1.05 -3.77
CA LEU A 114 -9.07 -2.51 -3.78
C LEU A 114 -10.49 -2.90 -3.40
N LEU A 115 -11.20 -3.60 -4.29
CA LEU A 115 -12.58 -4.03 -4.08
C LEU A 115 -12.67 -5.37 -3.36
N GLU A 116 -11.85 -6.32 -3.77
CA GLU A 116 -11.86 -7.70 -3.29
C GLU A 116 -10.56 -8.40 -3.71
N TRP A 117 -10.26 -9.51 -3.05
CA TRP A 117 -9.15 -10.39 -3.40
C TRP A 117 -9.52 -11.86 -3.18
N GLU A 118 -8.92 -12.71 -4.00
CA GLU A 118 -9.07 -14.16 -3.93
C GLU A 118 -7.92 -14.78 -3.15
N THR A 119 -8.23 -15.56 -2.13
CA THR A 119 -7.28 -16.33 -1.32
C THR A 119 -6.92 -17.64 -2.01
N THR A 120 -5.80 -18.25 -1.61
CA THR A 120 -5.30 -19.51 -2.21
C THR A 120 -6.22 -20.72 -2.06
N ASP A 121 -7.17 -20.67 -1.13
CA ASP A 121 -8.22 -21.68 -0.96
C ASP A 121 -9.45 -21.44 -1.87
N GLY A 122 -9.40 -20.42 -2.74
CA GLY A 122 -10.47 -20.05 -3.66
C GLY A 122 -11.57 -19.18 -3.03
N GLY A 123 -11.38 -18.73 -1.78
CA GLY A 123 -12.28 -17.78 -1.13
C GLY A 123 -12.16 -16.38 -1.74
N ILE A 124 -13.28 -15.70 -1.96
CA ILE A 124 -13.29 -14.29 -2.36
C ILE A 124 -13.62 -13.45 -1.12
N ILE A 125 -12.71 -12.53 -0.76
CA ILE A 125 -12.88 -11.61 0.34
C ILE A 125 -13.17 -10.23 -0.23
N SER A 126 -14.39 -9.73 -0.03
CA SER A 126 -14.70 -8.32 -0.27
C SER A 126 -13.95 -7.45 0.74
N ASN A 127 -13.39 -6.33 0.27
CA ASN A 127 -12.63 -5.43 1.12
C ASN A 127 -13.55 -4.89 2.24
N PRO A 128 -13.31 -5.26 3.52
CA PRO A 128 -14.21 -4.91 4.62
C PRO A 128 -14.12 -3.43 5.01
N LEU A 129 -13.17 -2.69 4.42
CA LEU A 129 -12.93 -1.26 4.67
C LEU A 129 -13.63 -0.35 3.64
N LEU A 130 -14.31 -0.94 2.65
CA LEU A 130 -15.20 -0.21 1.76
C LEU A 130 -16.57 -0.10 2.43
N SER A 131 -16.84 1.05 3.04
CA SER A 131 -18.17 1.41 3.56
C SER A 131 -19.09 1.92 2.47
#